data_AF-A0A7T3RE50-F1
#
_entry.id   AF-A0A7T3RE50-F1
#
_cell.length_a   1.000
_cell.length_b   1.000
_cell.length_c   1.000
_cell.angle_alpha   90.00
_cell.angle_beta   90.00
_cell.angle_gamma   90.00
#
_symmetry.space_group_name_H-M   'P 1'
#
loop_
_entity.id
_entity.type
_entity.pdbx_description
1 polymer ?
#
loop_
_entity_poly.entity_id
_entity_poly.type
_entity_poly.pdbx_seq_one_letter_code
_entity_poly.pdbx_strand_id
1 'polypeptide(L)' 'MDKSFITKNTASTLEFYLPRTLEIGKKYFIAVQTSLSGSTELKAPVHGISRIAVEIVE' A
#
# COMPACT_ATOMS: atom_id res chain seq x y z
N MET A 1 0.29 2.32 -22.14
CA MET A 1 0.68 3.30 -21.11
C MET A 1 0.44 2.65 -19.78
N ASP A 2 1.50 2.17 -19.14
CA ASP A 2 1.42 1.57 -17.81
C ASP A 2 0.97 2.63 -16.80
N LYS A 3 -0.29 2.56 -16.37
CA LYS A 3 -0.74 3.29 -15.20
C LYS A 3 -0.10 2.56 -14.01
N SER A 4 1.04 3.07 -13.54
CA SER A 4 1.68 2.59 -12.31
C SER A 4 0.62 2.50 -11.21
N PHE A 5 0.49 1.31 -10.61
CA PHE A 5 -0.44 1.03 -9.51
C PHE A 5 -0.23 2.01 -8.34
N ILE A 6 1.04 2.35 -8.07
CA ILE A 6 1.45 3.38 -7.12
C ILE A 6 1.51 4.72 -7.84
N THR A 7 0.74 5.70 -7.36
CA THR A 7 0.64 7.06 -7.92
C THR A 7 1.54 8.05 -7.19
N LYS A 8 1.89 7.77 -5.93
CA LYS A 8 2.83 8.57 -5.13
C LYS A 8 3.53 7.69 -4.09
N ASN A 9 4.83 7.87 -3.96
CA ASN A 9 5.64 7.17 -2.96
C ASN A 9 6.65 8.13 -2.35
N THR A 10 6.33 8.68 -1.19
CA THR A 10 7.23 9.50 -0.37
C THR A 10 7.42 8.85 1.00
N ALA A 11 8.41 9.32 1.76
CA ALA A 11 8.66 8.81 3.11
C ALA A 11 7.45 8.91 4.07
N SER A 12 6.50 9.82 3.79
CA SER A 12 5.31 10.06 4.63
C SER A 12 4.00 9.65 3.96
N THR A 13 4.00 9.32 2.66
CA THR A 13 2.75 9.19 1.90
C THR A 13 2.90 8.16 0.80
N LEU A 14 2.04 7.14 0.85
CA LEU A 14 1.86 6.15 -0.20
C LEU A 14 0.45 6.29 -0.77
N GLU A 15 0.34 6.62 -2.06
CA GLU A 15 -0.93 6.68 -2.78
C GLU A 15 -0.91 5.63 -3.89
N PHE A 16 -2.00 4.88 -4.02
CA PHE A 16 -2.16 3.83 -5.01
C PHE A 16 -3.63 3.67 -5.40
N TYR A 17 -3.87 3.13 -6.59
CA TYR A 17 -5.22 2.80 -7.02
C TYR A 17 -5.67 1.47 -6.40
N LEU A 18 -6.88 1.43 -5.85
CA LEU A 18 -7.45 0.16 -5.39
C LEU A 18 -7.78 -0.74 -6.60
N PRO A 19 -7.45 -2.04 -6.56
CA PRO A 19 -7.82 -2.98 -7.62
C PRO A 19 -9.34 -3.07 -7.77
N ARG A 20 -9.83 -3.08 -9.02
CA ARG A 20 -11.27 -3.29 -9.31
C ARG A 20 -11.78 -4.69 -8.98
N THR A 21 -10.89 -5.60 -8.59
CA THR A 21 -11.21 -6.97 -8.19
C THR A 21 -11.57 -7.09 -6.71
N LEU A 22 -11.46 -6.02 -5.92
CA LEU A 22 -11.92 -6.03 -4.54
C LEU A 22 -13.44 -6.01 -4.50
N GLU A 23 -14.02 -6.84 -3.62
CA GLU A 23 -15.47 -6.95 -3.44
C GLU A 23 -15.99 -5.79 -2.59
N ILE A 24 -17.11 -5.21 -3.00
CA ILE A 24 -17.82 -4.16 -2.26
C ILE A 24 -18.34 -4.74 -0.93
N GLY A 25 -18.26 -3.96 0.15
CA GLY A 25 -18.71 -4.34 1.49
C GLY A 25 -17.79 -5.32 2.23
N LYS A 26 -16.63 -5.67 1.64
CA LYS A 26 -15.57 -6.41 2.33
C LYS A 26 -14.56 -5.46 2.95
N LYS A 27 -13.96 -5.91 4.05
CA LYS A 27 -12.92 -5.18 4.79
C LYS A 27 -11.55 -5.73 4.43
N TYR A 28 -10.62 -4.83 4.13
CA TYR A 28 -9.27 -5.15 3.70
C TYR A 28 -8.24 -4.43 4.57
N PHE A 29 -7.18 -5.12 4.96
CA PHE A 29 -6.02 -4.49 5.59
C PHE A 29 -5.00 -4.11 4.52
N ILE A 30 -4.35 -2.96 4.70
CA ILE A 30 -3.27 -2.52 3.81
C ILE A 30 -1.95 -2.93 4.46
N ALA A 31 -1.21 -3.79 3.79
CA ALA A 31 0.16 -4.13 4.18
C ALA A 31 1.15 -3.42 3.26
N VAL A 32 2.17 -2.80 3.85
CA VAL A 32 3.30 -2.20 3.15
C VAL A 32 4.55 -2.97 3.53
N GLN A 33 5.25 -3.50 2.52
CA GLN A 33 6.56 -4.09 2.68
C GLN A 33 7.58 -3.16 2.02
N THR A 34 8.64 -2.81 2.74
CA THR A 34 9.74 -2.02 2.18
C THR A 34 11.08 -2.57 2.63
N SER A 35 12.03 -2.62 1.70
CA SER A 35 13.45 -2.84 2.01
C SER A 35 14.21 -1.52 2.04
N LEU A 36 13.53 -0.37 2.13
CA LEU A 36 14.17 0.95 2.16
C LEU A 36 13.97 1.64 3.51
N SER A 37 15.06 2.19 4.03
CA SER A 37 15.06 3.12 5.16
C SER A 37 15.77 4.40 4.74
N GLY A 38 15.02 5.45 4.43
CA GLY A 38 15.55 6.66 3.81
C GLY A 38 16.15 6.34 2.43
N SER A 39 17.47 6.51 2.30
CA SER A 39 18.22 6.19 1.07
C SER A 39 18.99 4.86 1.15
N THR A 40 18.82 4.08 2.22
CA THR A 40 19.56 2.83 2.45
C THR A 40 18.68 1.62 2.20
N GLU A 41 19.21 0.63 1.50
CA GLU A 41 18.58 -0.68 1.34
C GLU A 41 18.86 -1.56 2.57
N LEU A 42 17.79 -2.10 3.14
CA LEU A 42 17.79 -2.97 4.31
C LEU A 42 18.07 -4.41 3.90
N LYS A 43 18.92 -5.10 4.68
CA LYS A 43 19.19 -6.54 4.48
C LYS A 43 17.96 -7.43 4.63
N ALA A 44 17.01 -7.01 5.45
CA ALA A 44 15.72 -7.67 5.63
C ALA A 44 14.60 -6.66 5.40
N PRO A 45 13.57 -7.00 4.61
CA PRO A 45 12.40 -6.14 4.44
C PRO A 45 11.68 -5.92 5.77
N VAL A 46 11.11 -4.73 5.94
CA VAL A 46 10.24 -4.38 7.07
C VAL A 46 8.79 -4.36 6.59
N HIS A 47 7.89 -4.83 7.44
CA HIS A 47 6.45 -4.85 7.20
C HIS A 47 5.72 -3.90 8.13
N GLY A 48 4.81 -3.12 7.57
CA GLY A 48 3.79 -2.37 8.31
C GLY A 48 2.41 -2.79 7.83
N ILE A 49 1.47 -3.01 8.74
CA ILE A 49 0.07 -3.32 8.41
C ILE A 49 -0.82 -2.25 9.02
N SER A 50 -1.84 -1.81 8.28
CA SER A 50 -2.83 -0.86 8.77
C SER A 50 -3.52 -1.42 10.02
N ARG A 51 -3.72 -0.57 11.02
CA ARG A 51 -4.43 -0.95 12.26
C ARG A 51 -5.94 -1.05 12.06
N ILE A 52 -6.45 -0.33 11.08
CA ILE A 52 -7.87 -0.29 10.73
C ILE A 52 -8.01 -0.84 9.32
N ALA A 53 -9.00 -1.70 9.13
CA ALA A 53 -9.36 -2.20 7.81
C ALA A 53 -10.11 -1.12 7.02
N VAL A 54 -9.81 -1.03 5.74
CA VAL A 54 -10.54 -0.20 4.78
C VAL A 54 -11.70 -1.01 4.22
N GLU A 55 -12.87 -0.41 4.18
CA GLU A 55 -14.04 -0.98 3.52
C GLU A 55 -14.23 -0.30 2.16
N ILE A 56 -14.46 -1.10 1.12
CA ILE A 56 -14.80 -0.57 -0.20
C ILE A 56 -16.30 -0.30 -0.21
N VAL A 57 -16.65 0.98 -0.25
CA VAL A 57 -18.03 1.48 -0.34
C VAL A 57 -18.31 1.98 -1.76
N GLU A 58 -19.56 1.84 -2.20
CA GLU A 58 -20.06 2.33 -3.50
C GLU A 58 -20.22 3.86 -3.52
#